data_AF-A0A976GVJ3-F1
#
_entry.id   AF-A0A976GVJ3-F1
#
_cell.length_a   1.000
_cell.length_b   1.000
_cell.length_c   1.000
_cell.angle_alpha   90.00
_cell.angle_beta   90.00
_cell.angle_gamma   90.00
#
_symmetry.space_group_name_H-M   'P 1'
#
loop_
_entity.id
_entity.type
_entity.pdbx_description
1 polymer ?
#
loop_
_entity_poly.entity_id
_entity_poly.type
_entity_poly.pdbx_seq_one_letter_code
_entity_poly.pdbx_strand_id
1 'polypeptide(L)'
;MSKPVDWTVGIPASTLIAVGTQVSGRFPLDGASTQNLLYRMDGKNITSYIVYDDSGRAIKRVDLTGRAHANVPTPHAVEYKHNQNSAGDIYVQAEKTVRPARLDEIP
;
A
#
# COMPACT_ATOMS: atom_id res chain seq x y z
N MET A 1 -13.08 10.21 -11.31
CA MET A 1 -12.05 9.26 -10.80
C MET A 1 -12.51 8.76 -9.46
N SER A 2 -12.64 7.45 -9.31
CA SER A 2 -13.06 6.83 -8.06
C SER A 2 -11.80 6.37 -7.32
N LYS A 3 -11.73 6.66 -6.01
CA LYS A 3 -10.73 6.05 -5.14
C LYS A 3 -10.94 4.54 -5.18
N PRO A 4 -9.89 3.71 -5.38
CA PRO A 4 -10.06 2.26 -5.35
C PRO A 4 -10.60 1.82 -3.99
N VAL A 5 -11.42 0.77 -3.99
CA VAL A 5 -11.97 0.21 -2.76
C VAL A 5 -10.84 -0.46 -1.98
N ASP A 6 -10.60 0.03 -0.78
CA ASP A 6 -9.67 -0.58 0.15
C ASP A 6 -10.35 -1.74 0.88
N TRP A 7 -10.14 -2.96 0.39
CA TRP A 7 -10.70 -4.20 0.96
C TRP A 7 -10.05 -4.60 2.29
N THR A 8 -9.00 -3.89 2.72
CA THR A 8 -8.25 -4.22 3.94
C THR A 8 -8.80 -3.56 5.20
N VAL A 9 -9.77 -2.64 5.06
CA VAL A 9 -10.34 -1.90 6.19
C VAL A 9 -10.96 -2.85 7.21
N GLY A 10 -10.51 -2.75 8.46
CA GLY A 10 -10.98 -3.60 9.55
C GLY A 10 -10.31 -4.98 9.63
N ILE A 11 -9.38 -5.30 8.71
CA ILE A 11 -8.55 -6.49 8.78
C ILE A 11 -7.19 -6.10 9.38
N PRO A 12 -6.74 -6.70 10.49
CA PRO A 12 -5.44 -6.38 11.07
C PRO A 12 -4.30 -6.61 10.08
N ALA A 13 -3.36 -5.66 10.00
CA ALA A 13 -2.20 -5.75 9.13
C ALA A 13 -1.37 -7.02 9.39
N SER A 14 -1.27 -7.47 10.64
CA SER A 14 -0.63 -8.73 11.01
C SER A 14 -1.26 -9.94 10.30
N THR A 15 -2.58 -9.96 10.11
CA THR A 15 -3.29 -11.03 9.39
C THR A 15 -2.96 -10.99 7.90
N LEU A 16 -2.95 -9.80 7.30
CA LEU A 16 -2.65 -9.62 5.88
C LEU A 16 -1.19 -9.96 5.57
N ILE A 17 -0.26 -9.58 6.46
CA ILE A 17 1.18 -9.81 6.29
C ILE A 17 1.53 -11.28 6.47
N ALA A 18 0.83 -12.01 7.35
CA ALA A 18 1.06 -13.45 7.56
C ALA A 18 0.88 -14.29 6.28
N VAL A 19 0.06 -13.82 5.34
CA VAL A 19 -0.15 -14.43 4.01
C VAL A 19 0.45 -13.61 2.87
N GLY A 20 1.15 -12.52 3.18
CA GLY A 20 1.78 -11.64 2.21
C GLY A 20 3.08 -12.20 1.66
N THR A 21 3.60 -11.58 0.60
CA THR A 21 4.89 -11.95 0.01
C THR A 21 5.97 -10.95 0.39
N GLN A 22 7.08 -11.43 0.95
CA GLN A 22 8.25 -10.61 1.19
C GLN A 22 8.91 -10.23 -0.14
N VAL A 23 9.24 -8.95 -0.30
CA VAL A 23 9.97 -8.43 -1.46
C VAL A 23 11.09 -7.50 -1.02
N SER A 24 11.93 -7.13 -1.99
CA SER A 24 12.98 -6.13 -1.84
C SER A 24 12.85 -5.04 -2.91
N GLY A 25 13.52 -3.91 -2.71
CA GLY A 25 13.49 -2.80 -3.68
C GLY A 25 12.19 -1.99 -3.69
N ARG A 26 11.81 -1.52 -4.88
CA ARG A 26 10.59 -0.73 -5.10
C ARG A 26 9.39 -1.65 -5.26
N PHE A 27 8.28 -1.31 -4.60
CA PHE A 27 7.02 -1.98 -4.85
C PHE A 27 6.53 -1.70 -6.28
N PRO A 28 6.06 -2.71 -7.03
CA PRO A 28 5.33 -2.47 -8.27
C PRO A 28 4.04 -1.69 -7.94
N LEU A 29 3.65 -0.76 -8.80
CA LEU A 29 2.38 -0.04 -8.63
C LEU A 29 1.23 -0.67 -9.42
N ASP A 30 1.56 -1.48 -10.41
CA ASP A 30 0.65 -2.19 -11.29
C ASP A 30 1.25 -3.55 -11.64
N GLY A 31 0.42 -4.49 -12.09
CA GLY A 31 0.82 -5.84 -12.50
C GLY A 31 1.22 -6.76 -11.34
N ALA A 32 0.83 -6.45 -10.10
CA ALA A 32 0.95 -7.39 -8.99
C ALA A 32 -0.11 -8.50 -9.09
N SER A 33 0.02 -9.56 -8.30
CA SER A 33 -1.06 -10.53 -8.14
C SER A 33 -2.30 -9.85 -7.55
N THR A 34 -3.48 -10.33 -7.95
CA THR A 34 -4.77 -9.80 -7.52
C THR A 34 -4.94 -9.94 -6.00
N GLN A 35 -5.48 -8.90 -5.35
CA GLN A 35 -5.72 -8.85 -3.90
C GLN A 35 -4.50 -9.26 -3.06
N ASN A 36 -3.30 -8.94 -3.53
CA ASN A 36 -2.07 -9.33 -2.86
C ASN A 36 -1.63 -8.26 -1.84
N LEU A 37 -0.76 -8.68 -0.93
CA LEU A 37 0.04 -7.81 -0.08
C LEU A 37 1.53 -8.15 -0.29
N LEU A 38 2.32 -7.12 -0.58
CA LEU A 38 3.77 -7.22 -0.58
C LEU A 38 4.34 -6.47 0.62
N TYR A 39 5.35 -7.02 1.29
CA TYR A 39 5.98 -6.36 2.43
C TYR A 39 7.51 -6.38 2.32
N ARG A 40 8.15 -5.43 3.00
CA ARG A 40 9.60 -5.34 3.13
C ARG A 40 10.00 -5.51 4.59
N MET A 41 11.17 -6.07 4.80
CA MET A 41 11.76 -6.25 6.12
C MET A 41 13.16 -5.66 6.19
N ASP A 42 13.55 -5.28 7.40
CA ASP A 42 14.93 -5.02 7.82
C ASP A 42 15.21 -5.90 9.06
N GLY A 43 16.02 -6.95 8.86
CA GLY A 43 16.19 -8.01 9.83
C GLY A 43 14.85 -8.69 10.16
N LYS A 44 14.41 -8.57 11.41
CA LYS A 44 13.12 -9.11 11.90
C LYS A 44 11.98 -8.09 11.88
N ASN A 45 12.26 -6.84 11.50
CA ASN A 45 11.29 -5.75 11.55
C ASN A 45 10.66 -5.56 10.17
N ILE A 46 9.32 -5.57 10.10
CA ILE A 46 8.62 -5.16 8.88
C ILE A 46 8.73 -3.64 8.78
N THR A 47 9.25 -3.14 7.66
CA THR A 47 9.48 -1.70 7.48
C THR A 47 8.34 -1.02 6.73
N SER A 48 7.66 -1.76 5.85
CA SER A 48 6.53 -1.27 5.06
C SER A 48 5.81 -2.41 4.37
N TYR A 49 4.55 -2.17 3.99
CA TYR A 49 3.79 -3.05 3.11
C TYR A 49 2.92 -2.25 2.15
N ILE A 50 2.48 -2.89 1.07
CA ILE A 50 1.59 -2.33 0.06
C ILE A 50 0.52 -3.35 -0.30
N VAL A 51 -0.70 -2.88 -0.54
CA VAL A 51 -1.87 -3.70 -0.86
C VAL A 51 -2.43 -3.35 -2.24
N TYR A 52 -2.93 -4.36 -2.94
CA TYR A 52 -3.36 -4.27 -4.33
C TYR A 52 -4.84 -4.61 -4.49
N ASP A 53 -5.49 -4.04 -5.50
CA ASP A 53 -6.88 -4.36 -5.86
C ASP A 53 -7.02 -5.71 -6.58
N ASP A 54 -8.24 -6.01 -7.01
CA ASP A 54 -8.58 -7.21 -7.79
C ASP A 54 -7.94 -7.29 -9.18
N SER A 55 -7.30 -6.20 -9.62
CA SER A 55 -6.62 -6.07 -10.91
C SER A 55 -5.09 -6.03 -10.74
N GLY A 56 -4.57 -6.13 -9.51
CA GLY A 56 -3.14 -6.08 -9.24
C GLY A 56 -2.56 -4.66 -9.17
N ARG A 57 -3.39 -3.64 -8.95
CA ARG A 57 -2.99 -2.22 -8.86
C ARG A 57 -2.93 -1.75 -7.43
N ALA A 58 -1.91 -0.97 -7.09
CA ALA A 58 -1.71 -0.52 -5.72
C ALA A 58 -2.88 0.37 -5.25
N ILE A 59 -3.35 0.13 -4.04
CA ILE A 59 -4.40 0.90 -3.34
C ILE A 59 -3.76 1.77 -2.26
N LYS A 60 -2.87 1.18 -1.45
CA LYS A 60 -2.30 1.82 -0.26
C LYS A 60 -0.96 1.20 0.06
N ARG A 61 0.01 2.04 0.42
CA ARG A 61 1.26 1.63 1.07
C ARG A 61 1.27 2.16 2.50
N VAL A 62 1.68 1.33 3.45
CA VAL A 62 1.91 1.73 4.84
C VAL A 62 3.40 1.58 5.14
N ASP A 63 4.03 2.69 5.49
CA ASP A 63 5.42 2.74 5.92
C ASP A 63 5.42 2.74 7.46
N LEU A 64 5.93 1.67 8.07
CA LEU A 64 5.91 1.45 9.53
C LEU A 64 7.09 2.09 10.23
N THR A 65 8.24 2.12 9.55
CA THR A 65 9.49 2.71 10.04
C THR A 65 10.18 3.47 8.92
N GLY A 66 10.98 4.47 9.26
CA GLY A 66 11.83 5.17 8.31
C GLY A 66 11.58 6.68 8.31
N ARG A 67 11.78 7.31 7.16
CA ARG A 67 11.64 8.76 7.02
C ARG A 67 10.17 9.16 6.97
N ALA A 68 9.87 10.33 7.55
CA ALA A 68 8.59 10.99 7.37
C ALA A 68 8.31 11.26 5.88
N HIS A 69 7.05 11.23 5.49
CA HIS A 69 6.60 11.57 4.14
C HIS A 69 5.55 12.67 4.21
N ALA A 70 5.75 13.74 3.43
CA ALA A 70 4.90 14.94 3.50
C ALA A 70 4.73 15.48 4.94
N ASN A 71 5.81 15.48 5.72
CA ASN A 71 5.84 15.86 7.14
C ASN A 71 5.00 14.98 8.09
N VAL A 72 4.54 13.82 7.65
CA VAL A 72 3.88 12.82 8.51
C VAL A 72 4.89 11.75 8.92
N PRO A 73 5.18 11.58 10.23
CA PRO A 73 6.12 10.56 10.70
C PRO A 73 5.56 9.14 10.47
N THR A 74 6.43 8.15 10.38
CA THR A 74 5.99 6.74 10.42
C THR A 74 5.50 6.36 11.83
N PRO A 75 4.46 5.53 11.98
CA PRO A 75 3.77 4.82 10.91
C PRO A 75 2.77 5.71 10.14
N HIS A 76 2.85 5.70 8.81
CA HIS A 76 1.96 6.48 7.95
C HIS A 76 1.51 5.69 6.71
N ALA A 77 0.37 6.10 6.15
CA ALA A 77 -0.19 5.52 4.94
C ALA A 77 -0.14 6.52 3.78
N VAL A 78 0.27 6.03 2.61
CA VAL A 78 0.18 6.69 1.31
C VAL A 78 -0.88 5.97 0.50
N GLU A 79 -1.93 6.68 0.12
CA GLU A 79 -3.01 6.14 -0.71
C GLU A 79 -2.70 6.35 -2.19
N TYR A 80 -3.23 5.49 -3.04
CA TYR A 80 -3.06 5.53 -4.48
C TYR A 80 -4.42 5.71 -5.15
N LYS A 81 -4.45 6.55 -6.18
CA LYS A 81 -5.60 6.72 -7.07
C LYS A 81 -5.33 6.06 -8.41
N HIS A 82 -6.41 5.62 -9.05
CA HIS A 82 -6.38 5.04 -10.39
C HIS A 82 -6.99 6.02 -11.38
N ASN A 83 -6.15 6.49 -12.30
CA ASN A 83 -6.54 7.46 -13.31
C ASN A 83 -6.75 6.74 -14.65
N GLN A 84 -7.85 7.01 -15.35
CA GLN A 84 -8.09 6.49 -16.70
C GLN A 84 -7.80 7.57 -17.75
N ASN A 85 -7.08 7.23 -18.83
CA ASN A 85 -6.94 8.12 -19.99
C ASN A 85 -8.13 7.97 -20.96
N SER A 86 -8.15 8.75 -22.04
CA SER A 86 -9.20 8.68 -23.06
C SER A 86 -9.19 7.39 -23.90
N ALA A 87 -8.07 6.64 -23.91
CA ALA A 87 -7.95 5.34 -24.57
C ALA A 87 -8.45 4.18 -23.69
N GLY A 88 -8.69 4.43 -22.39
CA GLY A 88 -9.15 3.45 -21.44
C GLY A 88 -8.06 2.87 -20.52
N ASP A 89 -6.79 3.23 -20.73
CA ASP A 89 -5.68 2.75 -19.90
C ASP A 89 -5.74 3.32 -18.49
N ILE A 90 -5.42 2.48 -17.50
CA ILE A 90 -5.38 2.86 -16.09
C ILE A 90 -3.94 3.14 -15.66
N TYR A 91 -3.74 4.24 -14.94
CA TYR A 91 -2.47 4.65 -14.35
C TYR A 91 -2.61 4.78 -12.85
N VAL A 92 -1.72 4.11 -12.12
CA VAL A 92 -1.66 4.16 -10.66
C VAL A 92 -0.75 5.29 -10.21
N GLN A 93 -1.29 6.20 -9.39
CA GLN A 93 -0.57 7.38 -8.91
C GLN A 93 -0.73 7.53 -7.40
N ALA A 94 0.37 7.75 -6.69
CA ALA A 94 0.31 8.11 -5.27
C ALA A 94 -0.42 9.44 -5.09
N GLU A 95 -1.32 9.50 -4.11
CA GLU A 95 -1.91 10.74 -3.65
C GLU A 95 -0.87 11.60 -2.93
N LYS A 96 -1.05 12.93 -3.02
CA LYS A 96 -0.16 13.89 -2.35
C LYS A 96 -0.41 13.94 -0.85
N THR A 97 -1.61 13.56 -0.41
CA THR A 97 -2.00 13.57 0.99
C THR A 97 -1.54 12.29 1.65
N VAL A 98 -0.66 12.41 2.64
CA VAL A 98 -0.23 11.32 3.52
C VAL A 98 -0.99 11.47 4.83
N ARG A 99 -1.36 10.35 5.44
CA ARG A 99 -2.03 10.33 6.75
C ARG A 99 -1.31 9.41 7.73
N PRO A 100 -1.45 9.61 9.05
CA PRO A 100 -1.06 8.58 10.01
C PRO A 100 -1.70 7.24 9.67
N ALA A 101 -0.97 6.15 9.94
CA ALA A 101 -1.52 4.81 9.83
C ALA A 101 -2.63 4.61 10.87
N ARG A 102 -3.68 3.90 10.49
CA ARG A 102 -4.74 3.47 11.41
C ARG A 102 -4.23 2.33 12.29
N LEU A 103 -4.94 2.06 13.39
CA LEU A 103 -4.54 1.00 14.31
C LEU A 103 -4.57 -0.39 13.66
N ASP A 104 -5.56 -0.67 12.82
CA ASP A 104 -5.65 -1.90 12.03
C ASP A 104 -4.56 -2.01 10.96
N GLU A 105 -3.89 -0.91 10.61
CA GLU A 105 -2.81 -0.87 9.64
C GLU A 105 -1.42 -1.12 10.25
N ILE A 106 -1.32 -1.27 11.57
CA ILE A 106 -0.05 -1.48 12.30
C ILE A 106 0.00 -2.95 12.78
N PRO A 107 1.04 -3.74 12.41
CA PRO A 107 1.14 -5.16 12.75
C PRO A 107 1.43 -5.46 14.22
#